data_AF-L8LNS6-F1
#
_entry.id   AF-L8LNS6-F1
#
_cell.length_a   1.000
_cell.length_b   1.000
_cell.length_c   1.000
_cell.angle_alpha   90.00
_cell.angle_beta   90.00
_cell.angle_gamma   90.00
#
_symmetry.space_group_name_H-M   'P 1'
#
loop_
_entity.id
_entity.type
_entity.pdbx_description
1 polymer ?
#
loop_
_entity_poly.entity_id
_entity_poly.type
_entity_poly.pdbx_seq_one_letter_code
_entity_poly.pdbx_strand_id
1 'polypeptide(L)' 'MSTIKISYHISQDGILHLNMPSEFKNTEVEITIVVKETPKKDWSEGFFTEVIGGWQGEELVRPQQEDYPIREELL' A
#
# COMPACT_ATOMS: atom_id res chain seq x y z
N MET A 1 -5.69 34.63 0.61
CA MET A 1 -6.25 33.30 0.93
C MET A 1 -5.23 32.26 0.51
N SER A 2 -4.54 31.66 1.47
CA SER A 2 -3.58 30.57 1.20
C SER A 2 -4.20 29.27 1.72
N THR A 3 -4.48 28.33 0.81
CA THR A 3 -5.10 27.06 1.17
C THR A 3 -4.02 26.01 1.41
N ILE A 4 -3.90 25.53 2.65
CA ILE A 4 -2.97 24.46 3.01
C ILE A 4 -3.76 23.14 2.99
N LYS A 5 -3.36 22.20 2.13
CA LYS A 5 -3.96 20.84 2.07
C LYS A 5 -3.07 19.87 2.84
N ILE A 6 -3.60 19.29 3.91
CA ILE A 6 -2.91 18.27 4.72
C ILE A 6 -3.77 17.01 4.71
N SER A 7 -3.16 15.88 4.38
CA SER A 7 -3.78 14.55 4.51
C SER A 7 -3.19 13.86 5.73
N TYR A 8 -4.03 13.45 6.67
CA TYR A 8 -3.60 12.81 7.90
C TYR A 8 -4.47 11.59 8.19
N HIS A 9 -3.86 10.55 8.77
CA HIS A 9 -4.58 9.38 9.27
C HIS A 9 -4.72 9.50 10.79
N ILE A 10 -5.96 9.58 11.28
CA ILE A 10 -6.24 9.63 12.72
C ILE A 10 -6.09 8.20 13.25
N SER A 11 -5.20 8.03 14.23
CA SER A 11 -4.92 6.73 14.85
C SER A 11 -6.01 6.37 15.87
N GLN A 12 -5.88 5.22 16.53
CA GLN A 12 -6.87 4.75 17.51
C GLN A 12 -7.05 5.67 18.73
N ASP A 13 -6.13 6.60 18.95
CA ASP A 13 -6.20 7.64 19.99
C ASP A 13 -7.17 8.78 19.65
N GLY A 14 -7.56 8.93 18.39
CA GLY A 14 -8.50 9.96 17.94
C GLY A 14 -7.92 11.37 17.87
N ILE A 15 -6.60 11.54 17.98
CA ILE A 15 -5.96 12.87 18.08
C ILE A 15 -5.35 13.28 16.73
N LEU A 16 -5.66 14.51 16.28
CA LEU A 16 -5.08 15.14 15.10
C LEU A 16 -4.09 16.23 15.52
N HIS A 17 -2.81 16.07 15.16
CA HIS A 17 -1.78 17.08 15.37
C HIS A 17 -1.60 17.95 14.11
N LEU A 18 -1.86 19.25 14.23
CA LEU A 18 -1.69 20.24 13.17
C LEU A 18 -0.43 21.07 13.44
N ASN A 19 0.65 20.74 12.75
CA ASN A 19 1.92 21.47 12.86
C ASN A 19 1.96 22.60 11.83
N MET A 20 2.03 23.85 12.30
CA MET A 20 2.13 25.02 11.43
C MET A 20 3.57 25.29 11.01
N PRO A 21 3.82 25.69 9.75
CA PRO A 21 5.14 26.16 9.32
C PRO A 21 5.64 27.32 10.17
N SER A 22 6.97 27.44 10.29
CA SER A 22 7.61 28.51 11.07
C SER A 22 7.31 29.92 10.56
N GLU A 23 6.81 30.03 9.34
CA GLU A 23 6.37 31.28 8.69
C GLU A 23 5.16 31.92 9.40
N PHE A 24 4.37 31.13 10.15
CA PHE A 24 3.18 31.60 10.87
C PHE A 24 3.44 31.82 12.38
N LYS A 25 4.70 31.93 12.80
CA LYS A 25 5.04 32.21 14.20
C LYS A 25 4.46 33.57 14.63
N ASN A 26 3.90 33.62 15.85
CA ASN A 26 3.30 34.81 16.45
C ASN A 26 2.23 35.49 15.58
N THR A 27 1.53 34.73 14.74
CA THR A 27 0.47 35.24 13.87
C THR A 27 -0.87 34.64 14.29
N GLU A 28 -1.91 35.46 14.38
CA GLU A 28 -3.29 35.00 14.60
C GLU A 28 -3.83 34.40 13.30
N VAL A 29 -4.34 33.18 13.36
CA VAL A 29 -4.81 32.42 12.19
C VAL A 29 -6.20 31.86 12.45
N GLU A 30 -7.10 32.07 11.50
CA GLU A 30 -8.42 31.43 11.47
C GLU A 30 -8.32 30.11 10.71
N ILE A 31 -8.80 29.02 11.31
CA ILE A 31 -8.70 27.67 10.75
C ILE A 31 -10.11 27.10 10.57
N THR A 32 -10.45 26.73 9.33
CA THR A 32 -11.69 26.02 9.00
C THR A 32 -11.35 24.57 8.67
N ILE A 33 -11.85 23.63 9.48
CA ILE A 33 -11.64 22.19 9.29
C ILE A 33 -12.90 21.59 8.67
N VAL A 34 -12.74 20.92 7.53
CA VAL A 34 -13.81 20.13 6.89
C VAL A 34 -13.41 18.66 6.94
N VAL A 35 -14.16 17.87 7.72
CA VAL A 35 -13.93 16.42 7.83
C VAL A 35 -14.74 15.73 6.73
N LYS A 36 -14.05 14.99 5.87
CA LYS A 36 -14.69 14.12 4.89
C LYS A 36 -14.11 12.71 5.04
N GLU A 37 -14.97 11.72 5.19
CA GLU A 37 -14.54 10.33 5.15
C GLU A 37 -13.91 10.05 3.79
N THR A 38 -12.64 9.66 3.81
CA THR A 38 -11.96 9.21 2.60
C THR A 38 -12.23 7.71 2.50
N PRO A 39 -12.75 7.21 1.36
CA PRO A 39 -12.95 5.78 1.20
C PRO A 39 -11.61 5.07 1.42
N LYS A 40 -11.62 4.03 2.25
CA LYS A 40 -10.44 3.19 2.44
C LYS A 40 -10.00 2.66 1.07
N LYS A 41 -8.74 2.89 0.73
CA LYS A 41 -8.08 2.15 -0.35
C LYS A 41 -7.67 0.79 0.21
N ASP A 42 -8.66 -0.04 0.52
CA ASP A 42 -8.40 -1.44 0.80
C ASP A 42 -8.26 -2.18 -0.53
N TRP A 43 -7.48 -3.26 -0.52
CA TRP A 43 -7.45 -4.19 -1.63
C TRP A 43 -8.83 -4.82 -1.81
N SER A 44 -9.22 -5.12 -3.04
CA SER A 44 -10.46 -5.85 -3.30
C SER A 44 -10.46 -7.17 -2.52
N GLU A 45 -11.64 -7.61 -2.10
CA GLU A 45 -11.81 -8.94 -1.49
C GLU A 45 -11.22 -10.01 -2.42
N GLY A 46 -10.48 -10.97 -1.86
CA GLY A 46 -9.80 -12.01 -2.63
C GLY A 46 -8.49 -11.61 -3.33
N PHE A 47 -8.04 -10.34 -3.24
CA PHE A 47 -6.81 -9.90 -3.92
C PHE A 47 -5.59 -10.76 -3.55
N PHE A 48 -5.42 -11.09 -2.27
CA PHE A 48 -4.26 -11.88 -1.82
C PHE A 48 -4.38 -13.39 -2.01
N THR A 49 -5.57 -13.89 -2.33
CA THR A 49 -5.82 -15.33 -2.49
C THR A 49 -5.98 -15.73 -3.95
N GLU A 50 -6.58 -14.87 -4.75
CA GLU A 50 -6.98 -15.17 -6.13
C GLU A 50 -6.17 -14.38 -7.16
N VAL A 51 -5.72 -13.17 -6.81
CA VAL A 51 -5.15 -12.22 -7.78
C VAL A 51 -3.63 -12.15 -7.66
N ILE A 52 -3.08 -12.05 -6.45
CA ILE A 52 -1.64 -11.95 -6.25
C ILE A 52 -0.97 -13.29 -6.58
N GLY A 53 -0.07 -13.30 -7.55
CA GLY A 53 0.62 -14.52 -7.99
C GLY A 53 -0.23 -15.49 -8.79
N GLY A 54 -1.47 -15.13 -9.14
CA GLY A 54 -2.31 -15.92 -10.06
C GLY A 54 -1.77 -15.83 -11.49
N TRP A 55 -1.62 -16.98 -12.15
CA TRP A 55 -1.27 -17.04 -13.57
C TRP A 55 -2.55 -16.92 -14.42
N GLN A 56 -2.66 -15.84 -15.19
CA GLN A 56 -3.80 -15.58 -16.09
C GLN A 56 -3.60 -16.19 -17.50
N GLY A 57 -2.48 -16.86 -17.74
CA GLY A 57 -2.15 -17.44 -19.05
C GLY A 57 -2.72 -18.85 -19.24
N GLU A 58 -2.16 -19.57 -20.21
CA GLU A 58 -2.50 -20.97 -20.49
C GLU A 58 -2.16 -21.89 -19.30
N GLU A 59 -2.82 -23.04 -19.21
CA GLU A 59 -2.58 -24.01 -18.13
C GLU A 59 -1.09 -24.33 -17.97
N LEU A 60 -0.59 -24.25 -16.73
CA LEU A 60 0.81 -24.57 -16.44
C LEU A 60 1.02 -26.08 -16.53
N VAL A 61 1.41 -26.55 -17.70
CA VAL A 61 1.72 -27.96 -17.93
C VAL A 61 3.19 -28.21 -17.59
N ARG A 62 3.45 -29.17 -16.69
CA ARG A 62 4.82 -29.64 -16.44
C ARG A 62 5.31 -30.39 -17.69
N PRO A 63 6.42 -29.99 -18.32
CA PRO A 63 6.99 -30.75 -19.43
C PRO A 63 7.45 -32.14 -18.95
N GLN A 64 7.59 -33.08 -19.89
CA GLN A 64 8.17 -34.38 -19.58
C GLN A 64 9.54 -34.20 -18.92
N GLN A 65 9.75 -34.85 -17.77
CA GLN A 65 11.03 -34.83 -17.08
C GLN A 65 12.01 -35.72 -17.85
N GLU A 66 13.16 -35.15 -18.22
CA GLU A 66 14.24 -35.89 -18.88
C GLU A 66 14.84 -36.95 -17.95
N ASP A 67 15.50 -37.95 -18.54
CA ASP A 67 16.22 -38.97 -17.80
C ASP A 67 17.38 -38.36 -16.99
N TYR A 68 17.71 -39.01 -15.87
CA TYR A 68 18.85 -38.61 -15.07
C TYR A 68 20.15 -38.68 -15.89
N PRO A 69 21.03 -37.67 -15.80
CA PRO A 69 22.33 -37.76 -16.44
C PRO A 69 23.15 -38.88 -15.80
N ILE A 70 23.81 -39.68 -16.63
CA ILE A 70 24.77 -40.67 -16.17
C ILE A 70 25.95 -39.91 -15.57
N ARG A 71 26.19 -40.10 -14.27
CA ARG A 71 27.35 -39.54 -13.55
C ARG A 71 28.46 -40.58 -13.52
N GLU A 72 29.70 -40.11 -13.60
CA GLU A 72 30.87 -40.95 -13.39
C GLU A 72 30.89 -41.50 -11.96
N GLU A 73 31.28 -42.77 -11.80
CA GLU A 73 31.49 -43.35 -10.46
C GLU A 73 32.71 -42.68 -9.81
N LEU A 74 32.56 -42.27 -8.55
CA LEU A 74 33.67 -41.73 -7.78
C LEU A 74 34.66 -42.87 -7.48
N LEU A 75 35.86 -42.79 -8.06
CA LEU A 75 37.00 -43.67 -7.79
C LEU A 75 37.60 -43.42 -6.40
#